data_AF-A0A7C3FVR9-F1
#
_entry.id   AF-A0A7C3FVR9-F1
#
_cell.length_a   1.000
_cell.length_b   1.000
_cell.length_c   1.000
_cell.angle_alpha   90.00
_cell.angle_beta   90.00
_cell.angle_gamma   90.00
#
_symmetry.space_group_name_H-M   'P 1'
#
loop_
_entity.id
_entity.type
_entity.pdbx_description
1 polymer ?
#
loop_
_entity_poly.entity_id
_entity_poly.type
_entity_poly.pdbx_seq_one_letter_code
_entity_poly.pdbx_strand_id
1 'polypeptide(L)'
;MFGGSLSGLRPSELLILLKGRDGELLLAAQGEPPVQLYLKDGRVVCAREGAEPLEWRALVERLAALYSAPEVVFLFQRGVRPRRCAILLDRPADRLVLETVELGRG
;
A
#
# COMPACT_ATOMS: atom_id res chain seq x y z
N MET A 1 2.53 -11.38 -12.28
CA MET A 1 1.48 -10.69 -11.51
C MET A 1 0.93 -11.68 -10.50
N PHE A 2 0.58 -11.25 -9.29
CA PHE A 2 -0.14 -12.07 -8.32
C PHE A 2 -1.11 -11.18 -7.53
N GLY A 3 -2.16 -11.77 -6.98
CA GLY A 3 -3.16 -11.03 -6.19
C GLY A 3 -3.89 -11.97 -5.24
N GLY A 4 -4.72 -11.39 -4.38
CA GLY A 4 -5.47 -12.13 -3.37
C GLY A 4 -6.35 -11.22 -2.51
N SER A 5 -6.87 -11.78 -1.42
CA SER A 5 -7.59 -11.01 -0.41
C SER A 5 -6.62 -10.46 0.63
N LEU A 6 -6.82 -9.19 1.01
CA LEU A 6 -6.15 -8.55 2.15
C LEU A 6 -6.85 -8.92 3.48
N SER A 7 -8.12 -9.34 3.46
CA SER A 7 -8.91 -9.64 4.66
C SER A 7 -8.31 -10.75 5.54
N GLY A 8 -7.43 -11.58 4.98
CA GLY A 8 -6.66 -12.59 5.72
C GLY A 8 -5.16 -12.31 5.82
N LEU A 9 -4.69 -11.17 5.31
CA LEU A 9 -3.28 -10.80 5.23
C LEU A 9 -2.96 -9.86 6.39
N ARG A 10 -1.98 -10.18 7.22
CA ARG A 10 -1.53 -9.30 8.30
C ARG A 10 -0.64 -8.19 7.77
N PRO A 11 -0.54 -7.03 8.44
CA PRO A 11 0.43 -5.99 8.06
C PRO A 11 1.87 -6.50 7.93
N SER A 12 2.28 -7.47 8.75
CA SER A 12 3.60 -8.12 8.65
C SER A 12 3.76 -8.98 7.38
N GLU A 13 2.68 -9.55 6.86
CA GLU A 13 2.67 -10.26 5.57
C GLU A 13 2.69 -9.27 4.41
N LEU A 14 2.08 -8.09 4.56
CA LEU A 14 2.25 -6.99 3.62
C LEU A 14 3.71 -6.56 3.54
N LEU A 15 4.44 -6.49 4.66
CA LEU A 15 5.88 -6.20 4.65
C LEU A 15 6.64 -7.17 3.74
N ILE A 16 6.31 -8.46 3.76
CA ILE A 16 6.96 -9.48 2.91
C ILE A 16 6.64 -9.23 1.43
N LEU A 17 5.44 -8.74 1.12
CA LEU A 17 5.08 -8.33 -0.24
C LEU A 17 5.86 -7.09 -0.69
N LEU A 18 6.10 -6.14 0.22
CA LEU A 18 6.74 -4.88 -0.11
C LEU A 18 8.27 -4.97 -0.16
N LYS A 19 8.88 -5.75 0.74
CA LYS A 19 10.34 -5.79 0.95
C LYS A 19 11.08 -6.37 -0.25
N GLY A 20 12.10 -5.64 -0.70
CA GLY A 20 12.99 -6.07 -1.80
C GLY A 20 12.26 -6.27 -3.14
N ARG A 21 11.08 -5.66 -3.31
CA ARG A 21 10.31 -5.74 -4.56
C ARG A 21 10.21 -4.38 -5.23
N ASP A 22 10.19 -4.45 -6.55
CA ASP A 22 9.96 -3.33 -7.44
C ASP A 22 8.64 -3.57 -8.18
N GLY A 23 7.76 -2.58 -8.18
CA GLY A 23 6.48 -2.68 -8.86
C GLY A 23 5.38 -1.84 -8.25
N GLU A 24 4.15 -2.17 -8.63
CA GLU A 24 2.93 -1.54 -8.15
C GLU A 24 2.14 -2.54 -7.31
N LEU A 25 1.70 -2.11 -6.14
CA LEU A 25 0.68 -2.78 -5.34
C LEU A 25 -0.61 -1.96 -5.40
N LEU A 26 -1.66 -2.54 -5.95
CA LEU A 26 -3.02 -1.99 -5.94
C LEU A 26 -3.80 -2.65 -4.80
N LEU A 27 -4.48 -1.86 -4.00
CA LEU A 27 -5.38 -2.28 -2.93
C LEU A 27 -6.76 -1.70 -3.23
N ALA A 28 -7.79 -2.53 -3.25
CA ALA A 28 -9.15 -2.09 -3.58
C ALA A 28 -10.16 -2.74 -2.65
N ALA A 29 -11.10 -1.94 -2.16
CA ALA A 29 -12.25 -2.39 -1.39
C ALA A 29 -13.53 -1.98 -2.13
N GLN A 30 -14.61 -2.74 -1.94
CA GLN A 30 -15.88 -2.40 -2.59
C GLN A 30 -16.40 -1.04 -2.07
N GLY A 31 -16.75 -0.14 -2.99
CA GLY A 31 -17.28 1.19 -2.64
C GLY A 31 -16.24 2.23 -2.23
N GLU A 32 -14.95 1.85 -2.17
CA GLU A 32 -13.85 2.74 -1.80
C GLU A 32 -12.93 2.98 -3.00
N PRO A 33 -12.33 4.18 -3.11
CA PRO A 33 -11.27 4.43 -4.07
C PRO A 33 -10.07 3.48 -3.84
N PRO A 34 -9.43 2.95 -4.91
CA PRO A 34 -8.28 2.08 -4.74
C PRO A 34 -7.02 2.85 -4.38
N VAL A 35 -6.21 2.26 -3.50
CA VAL A 35 -4.90 2.76 -3.11
C VAL A 35 -3.83 2.05 -3.95
N GLN A 36 -3.00 2.84 -4.63
CA GLN A 36 -1.85 2.37 -5.41
C GLN A 36 -0.56 2.74 -4.69
N LEU A 37 0.32 1.76 -4.49
CA LEU A 37 1.67 1.95 -3.96
C LEU A 37 2.69 1.58 -5.02
N TYR A 38 3.64 2.47 -5.26
CA TYR A 38 4.80 2.16 -6.07
C TYR A 38 5.99 1.87 -5.17
N LEU A 39 6.63 0.74 -5.46
CA LEU A 39 7.74 0.21 -4.71
C LEU A 39 9.01 0.24 -5.54
N LYS A 40 10.10 0.61 -4.89
CA LYS A 40 11.45 0.51 -5.42
C LYS A 40 12.38 0.08 -4.29
N ASP A 41 13.03 -1.05 -4.44
CA ASP A 41 13.98 -1.62 -3.49
C ASP A 41 13.42 -1.71 -2.06
N GLY A 42 12.17 -2.17 -1.93
CA GLY A 42 11.50 -2.26 -0.62
C GLY A 42 11.09 -0.93 0.01
N ARG A 43 11.19 0.18 -0.72
CA ARG A 43 10.71 1.49 -0.30
C ARG A 43 9.44 1.83 -1.04
N VAL A 44 8.49 2.40 -0.31
CA VAL A 44 7.32 3.06 -0.90
C VAL A 44 7.80 4.41 -1.39
N VAL A 45 7.92 4.55 -2.70
CA VAL A 45 8.39 5.79 -3.32
C VAL A 45 7.23 6.73 -3.62
N CYS A 46 6.02 6.20 -3.74
CA CYS A 46 4.85 6.97 -4.14
C CYS A 46 3.57 6.20 -3.81
N ALA A 47 2.53 6.94 -3.46
CA ALA A 47 1.21 6.40 -3.22
C ALA A 47 0.14 7.29 -3.83
N ARG A 48 -0.97 6.70 -4.24
CA ARG A 48 -2.12 7.40 -4.82
C ARG A 48 -3.42 6.77 -4.39
N GLU A 49 -4.46 7.57 -4.28
CA GLU A 49 -5.85 7.12 -4.16
C GLU A 49 -6.59 7.58 -5.42
N GLY A 50 -6.89 6.64 -6.31
CA GLY A 50 -7.34 6.98 -7.66
C GLY A 50 -6.36 7.91 -8.40
N ALA A 51 -6.77 9.14 -8.68
CA ALA A 51 -5.94 10.14 -9.35
C ALA A 51 -5.05 10.95 -8.39
N GLU A 52 -5.43 11.04 -7.12
CA GLU A 52 -4.80 11.94 -6.15
C GLU A 52 -3.56 11.31 -5.52
N PRO A 53 -2.44 12.04 -5.38
CA PRO A 53 -1.28 11.57 -4.64
C PRO A 53 -1.58 11.53 -3.14
N LEU A 54 -1.10 10.50 -2.45
CA LEU A 54 -1.17 10.40 -1.00
C LEU A 54 0.17 10.76 -0.37
N GLU A 55 0.14 11.65 0.62
CA GLU A 55 1.24 11.83 1.55
C GLU A 55 1.34 10.64 2.52
N TRP A 56 2.48 10.52 3.19
CA TRP A 56 2.78 9.37 4.04
C TRP A 56 1.72 9.12 5.13
N ARG A 57 1.27 10.18 5.81
CA ARG A 57 0.26 10.07 6.87
C ARG A 57 -1.09 9.60 6.33
N ALA A 58 -1.57 10.22 5.25
CA ALA A 58 -2.84 9.85 4.61
C ALA A 58 -2.80 8.40 4.07
N LEU A 59 -1.64 7.98 3.54
CA LEU A 59 -1.40 6.60 3.16
C LEU A 59 -1.57 5.64 4.35
N VAL A 60 -0.90 5.89 5.48
CA VAL A 60 -1.00 5.04 6.67
C VAL A 60 -2.46 4.95 7.15
N GLU A 61 -3.16 6.08 7.21
CA GLU A 61 -4.57 6.16 7.60
C GLU A 61 -5.47 5.34 6.66
N ARG A 62 -5.26 5.43 5.34
CA ARG A 62 -6.01 4.60 4.38
C ARG A 62 -5.69 3.13 4.47
N LEU A 63 -4.43 2.74 4.67
CA LEU A 63 -4.09 1.33 4.84
C LEU A 63 -4.75 0.75 6.09
N ALA A 64 -4.74 1.47 7.22
CA ALA A 64 -5.43 1.03 8.43
C ALA A 64 -6.93 0.85 8.19
N ALA A 65 -7.57 1.79 7.49
CA ALA A 65 -8.98 1.67 7.15
C ALA A 65 -9.28 0.48 6.20
N LEU A 66 -8.40 0.22 5.23
CA LEU A 66 -8.50 -0.96 4.36
C LEU A 66 -8.36 -2.26 5.15
N TYR A 67 -7.50 -2.32 6.16
CA TYR A 67 -7.41 -3.50 7.04
C TYR A 67 -8.66 -3.74 7.89
N SER A 68 -9.45 -2.70 8.13
CA SER A 68 -10.74 -2.79 8.84
C SER A 68 -11.93 -3.09 7.93
N ALA A 69 -11.75 -3.02 6.61
CA ALA A 69 -12.82 -3.28 5.65
C ALA A 69 -13.03 -4.79 5.44
N PRO A 70 -14.28 -5.25 5.28
CA PRO A 70 -14.61 -6.68 5.22
C PRO A 70 -14.04 -7.37 3.97
N GLU A 71 -14.04 -6.67 2.82
CA GLU A 71 -13.61 -7.21 1.55
C GLU A 71 -12.62 -6.27 0.87
N VAL A 72 -11.33 -6.54 1.09
CA VAL A 72 -10.25 -5.86 0.39
C VAL A 72 -9.47 -6.88 -0.41
N VAL A 73 -9.22 -6.55 -1.68
CA VAL A 73 -8.37 -7.32 -2.57
C VAL A 73 -7.11 -6.54 -2.88
N PHE A 74 -6.04 -7.27 -3.18
CA PHE A 74 -4.79 -6.68 -3.64
C PHE A 74 -4.32 -7.32 -4.94
N LEU A 75 -3.60 -6.52 -5.72
CA LEU A 75 -2.94 -6.97 -6.94
C LEU A 75 -1.53 -6.38 -6.98
N PHE A 76 -0.53 -7.24 -7.19
CA PHE A 76 0.85 -6.83 -7.36
C PHE A 76 1.35 -7.07 -8.79
N GLN A 77 1.92 -6.01 -9.36
CA GLN A 77 2.53 -6.02 -10.68
C GLN A 77 4.03 -5.68 -10.60
N ARG A 78 4.88 -6.65 -10.91
CA ARG A 78 6.33 -6.48 -10.92
C ARG A 78 6.78 -5.52 -12.01
N GLY A 79 7.78 -4.69 -11.71
CA GLY A 79 8.48 -3.85 -12.69
C GLY A 79 7.69 -2.65 -13.19
N VAL A 80 6.47 -2.44 -12.71
CA VAL A 80 5.70 -1.23 -12.99
C VAL A 80 6.38 -0.04 -12.34
N ARG A 81 6.66 0.99 -13.15
CA ARG A 81 7.21 2.26 -12.69
C ARG A 81 6.10 3.31 -12.67
N PRO A 82 6.08 4.20 -11.68
CA PRO A 82 5.16 5.32 -11.69
C PRO A 82 5.45 6.23 -12.88
N ARG A 83 4.43 6.57 -13.67
CA ARG A 83 4.59 7.51 -14.80
C ARG A 83 4.93 8.93 -14.31
N ARG A 84 4.31 9.38 -13.22
CA ARG A 84 4.62 10.61 -12.49
C ARG A 84 4.21 10.42 -11.03
N CYS A 85 5.10 10.79 -10.11
CA CYS A 85 4.78 10.91 -8.70
C CYS A 85 4.93 12.36 -8.30
N ALA A 86 3.79 13.01 -8.05
CA ALA A 86 3.77 14.39 -7.59
C ALA A 86 4.39 14.52 -6.18
N ILE A 87 4.29 13.46 -5.38
CA ILE A 87 4.82 13.38 -4.02
C ILE A 87 5.77 12.18 -3.95
N LEU A 88 7.01 12.42 -3.54
CA LEU A 88 7.99 11.37 -3.26
C LEU A 88 7.99 11.08 -1.77
N LEU A 89 7.63 9.84 -1.42
CA LEU A 89 7.60 9.40 -0.03
C LEU A 89 8.99 8.94 0.43
N ASP A 90 9.67 8.15 -0.42
CA ASP A 90 10.95 7.48 -0.16
C ASP A 90 11.10 6.94 1.28
N ARG A 91 10.10 6.16 1.71
CA ARG A 91 10.07 5.57 3.04
C ARG A 91 10.21 4.04 2.96
N PRO A 92 10.95 3.43 3.90
CA PRO A 92 10.98 1.98 4.06
C PRO A 92 9.59 1.37 4.31
N ALA A 93 9.34 0.19 3.74
CA ALA A 93 8.06 -0.52 3.89
C ALA A 93 7.79 -1.05 5.31
N ASP A 94 8.83 -1.34 6.09
CA ASP A 94 8.71 -1.71 7.51
C ASP A 94 8.10 -0.56 8.32
N ARG A 95 8.50 0.68 8.01
CA ARG A 95 7.90 1.86 8.63
C ARG A 95 6.41 1.98 8.33
N LEU A 96 6.00 1.72 7.09
CA LEU A 96 4.58 1.72 6.71
C LEU A 96 3.79 0.74 7.58
N VAL A 97 4.33 -0.47 7.73
CA VAL A 97 3.69 -1.56 8.47
C VAL A 97 3.61 -1.27 9.96
N LEU A 98 4.68 -0.74 10.57
CA LEU A 98 4.69 -0.33 11.97
C LEU A 98 3.60 0.72 12.25
N GLU A 99 3.59 1.79 11.47
CA GLU A 99 2.64 2.89 11.68
C GLU A 99 1.18 2.47 11.37
N THR A 100 0.97 1.57 10.41
CA THR A 100 -0.37 1.00 10.13
C THR A 100 -0.88 0.17 11.32
N VAL A 101 -0.01 -0.65 11.93
CA VAL A 101 -0.36 -1.46 13.11
C VAL A 101 -0.63 -0.57 14.33
N GLU A 102 0.15 0.49 14.52
CA GLU A 102 -0.06 1.45 15.61
C GLU A 102 -1.42 2.14 15.48
N LEU A 103 -1.78 2.58 14.28
CA LEU A 103 -3.06 3.26 14.05
C LEU A 103 -4.26 2.31 14.18
N GLY A 104 -4.14 1.06 13.73
CA GLY A 104 -5.22 0.06 13.82
C GLY A 104 -5.51 -0.46 15.22
N ARG A 105 -4.73 -0.06 16.24
CA ARG A 105 -4.95 -0.41 17.66
C ARG A 105 -5.65 0.70 18.46
N GLY A 106 -5.86 1.86 17.85
CA GLY A 106 -6.49 3.03 18.48
C GLY A 106 -8.01 3.00 18.47
#